data_AF-A0A1F3MWZ9-F1
#
_entry.id   AF-A0A1F3MWZ9-F1
#
_cell.length_a   1.000
_cell.length_b   1.000
_cell.length_c   1.000
_cell.angle_alpha   90.00
_cell.angle_beta   90.00
_cell.angle_gamma   90.00
#
_symmetry.space_group_name_H-M   'P 1'
#
loop_
_entity.id
_entity.type
_entity.pdbx_description
1 polymer ?
#
loop_
_entity_poly.entity_id
_entity_poly.type
_entity_poly.pdbx_seq_one_letter_code
_entity_poly.pdbx_strand_id
1 'polypeptide(L)'
;MIILIAKQMANFSEILNHILGVIFIIIVFSLAYAYLKPHQLHKRRLVSTLLLKISYLFYLLVLLIVVYFSALVKGGLEEVFFGIEFFAFLVVLFVPTIGILARKLGHFAKKREGYNYFFTVVNILATLVILIMFFI
;
A
#
# COMPACT_ATOMS: atom_id res chain seq x y z
N MET A 1 -41.94 7.47 5.28
CA MET A 1 -40.98 8.57 5.00
C MET A 1 -39.60 8.29 5.62
N ILE A 2 -39.50 8.09 6.94
CA ILE A 2 -38.21 7.84 7.64
C ILE A 2 -37.45 6.60 7.10
N ILE A 3 -38.14 5.49 6.85
CA ILE A 3 -37.53 4.26 6.30
C ILE A 3 -36.93 4.49 4.90
N LEU A 4 -37.57 5.34 4.08
CA LEU A 4 -37.10 5.63 2.72
C LEU A 4 -35.81 6.46 2.75
N ILE A 5 -35.74 7.44 3.66
CA ILE A 5 -34.56 8.28 3.89
C ILE A 5 -33.39 7.44 4.41
N ALA A 6 -33.63 6.57 5.40
CA ALA A 6 -32.59 5.70 5.94
C ALA A 6 -32.02 4.74 4.87
N LYS A 7 -32.88 4.15 4.04
CA LYS A 7 -32.45 3.30 2.92
C LYS A 7 -31.60 4.07 1.90
N GLN A 8 -31.98 5.31 1.59
CA GLN A 8 -31.25 6.16 0.67
C GLN A 8 -29.88 6.57 1.22
N MET A 9 -29.78 6.87 2.52
CA MET A 9 -28.52 7.19 3.19
C MET A 9 -27.56 5.99 3.23
N ALA A 10 -28.06 4.79 3.52
CA ALA A 10 -27.26 3.56 3.49
C ALA A 10 -26.69 3.29 2.09
N ASN A 11 -27.55 3.40 1.05
CA ASN A 11 -27.14 3.19 -0.34
C ASN A 11 -26.08 4.23 -0.78
N PHE A 12 -26.22 5.48 -0.34
CA PHE A 12 -25.24 6.52 -0.64
C PHE A 12 -23.88 6.23 0.01
N SER A 13 -23.86 5.81 1.27
CA SER A 13 -22.62 5.48 1.98
C SER A 13 -21.88 4.32 1.33
N GLU A 14 -22.61 3.28 0.91
CA GLU A 14 -22.04 2.12 0.23
C GLU A 14 -21.42 2.51 -1.12
N ILE A 15 -22.14 3.29 -1.94
CA ILE A 15 -21.64 3.80 -3.21
C ILE A 15 -20.40 4.67 -2.99
N LEU A 16 -20.42 5.55 -1.98
CA LEU A 16 -19.29 6.42 -1.66
C LEU A 16 -18.05 5.59 -1.28
N ASN A 17 -18.19 4.60 -0.40
CA ASN A 17 -17.09 3.71 0.00
C ASN A 17 -16.51 2.96 -1.21
N HIS A 18 -17.38 2.52 -2.12
CA HIS A 18 -16.95 1.83 -3.34
C HIS A 18 -16.13 2.75 -4.27
N ILE A 19 -16.63 3.96 -4.53
CA ILE A 19 -15.94 4.96 -5.36
C ILE A 19 -14.61 5.35 -4.74
N LEU A 20 -14.60 5.67 -3.44
CA LEU A 20 -13.39 6.06 -2.72
C LEU A 20 -12.36 4.93 -2.69
N GLY A 21 -12.79 3.68 -2.47
CA GLY A 21 -11.92 2.51 -2.49
C GLY A 21 -11.25 2.30 -3.84
N VAL A 22 -12.01 2.37 -4.94
CA VAL A 22 -11.48 2.24 -6.31
C VAL A 22 -10.49 3.37 -6.62
N ILE A 23 -10.85 4.62 -6.32
CA ILE A 23 -9.97 5.77 -6.54
C ILE A 23 -8.67 5.63 -5.73
N PHE A 24 -8.78 5.23 -4.47
CA PHE A 24 -7.63 5.04 -3.59
C PHE A 24 -6.68 3.95 -4.13
N ILE A 25 -7.19 2.81 -4.58
CA ILE A 25 -6.41 1.75 -5.24
C ILE A 25 -5.67 2.28 -6.46
N ILE A 26 -6.37 3.02 -7.33
CA ILE A 26 -5.78 3.60 -8.54
C ILE A 26 -4.66 4.57 -8.17
N ILE A 27 -4.89 5.49 -7.23
CA ILE A 27 -3.89 6.48 -6.79
C ILE A 27 -2.65 5.78 -6.22
N VAL A 28 -2.83 4.84 -5.29
CA VAL A 28 -1.73 4.11 -4.65
C VAL A 28 -0.92 3.35 -5.70
N PHE A 29 -1.58 2.61 -6.60
CA PHE A 29 -0.92 1.89 -7.67
C PHE A 29 -0.17 2.82 -8.64
N SER A 30 -0.82 3.88 -9.11
CA SER A 30 -0.24 4.83 -10.08
C SER A 30 0.99 5.53 -9.50
N LEU A 31 0.92 6.01 -8.25
CA LEU A 31 2.08 6.62 -7.58
C LEU A 31 3.21 5.59 -7.45
N ALA A 32 2.93 4.43 -6.88
CA ALA A 32 3.91 3.38 -6.68
C ALA A 32 4.62 2.98 -8.00
N TYR A 33 3.85 2.78 -9.08
CA TYR A 33 4.38 2.43 -10.39
C TYR A 33 5.24 3.55 -11.00
N ALA A 34 4.74 4.79 -10.99
CA ALA A 34 5.46 5.95 -11.54
C ALA A 34 6.80 6.18 -10.83
N TYR A 35 6.85 5.96 -9.53
CA TYR A 35 8.05 6.17 -8.74
C TYR A 35 9.05 5.02 -8.84
N LEU A 36 8.58 3.77 -8.83
CA LEU A 36 9.45 2.59 -8.91
C LEU A 36 10.09 2.42 -10.30
N LYS A 37 9.33 2.71 -11.37
CA LYS A 37 9.70 2.42 -12.77
C LYS A 37 10.23 0.99 -12.93
N PRO A 38 9.37 -0.03 -12.76
CA PRO A 38 9.81 -1.43 -12.68
C PRO A 38 10.57 -1.89 -13.93
N HIS A 39 10.19 -1.39 -15.10
CA HIS A 39 10.80 -1.67 -16.40
C HIS A 39 12.28 -1.24 -16.55
N GLN A 40 12.80 -0.35 -15.69
CA GLN A 40 14.20 0.12 -15.79
C GLN A 40 15.15 -0.70 -14.92
N LEU A 41 15.93 -1.62 -15.50
CA LEU A 41 16.90 -2.44 -14.76
C LEU A 41 18.29 -1.80 -14.71
N HIS A 42 18.95 -1.88 -13.55
CA HIS A 42 20.26 -1.27 -13.35
C HIS A 42 21.38 -2.30 -13.50
N LYS A 43 22.14 -2.25 -14.60
CA LYS A 43 23.14 -3.27 -14.98
C LYS A 43 24.26 -3.52 -13.96
N ARG A 44 24.65 -2.50 -13.17
CA ARG A 44 25.78 -2.60 -12.22
C ARG A 44 25.41 -3.19 -10.85
N ARG A 45 24.15 -3.07 -10.42
CA ARG A 45 23.67 -3.42 -9.07
C ARG A 45 22.38 -4.21 -9.16
N LEU A 46 22.39 -5.25 -9.99
CA LEU A 46 21.22 -5.99 -10.41
C LEU A 46 20.51 -6.66 -9.22
N VAL A 47 21.24 -7.40 -8.39
CA VAL A 47 20.66 -8.20 -7.30
C VAL A 47 19.91 -7.34 -6.28
N SER A 48 20.58 -6.38 -5.64
CA SER A 48 19.93 -5.54 -4.62
C SER A 48 18.78 -4.69 -5.19
N THR A 49 18.91 -4.22 -6.43
CA THR A 49 17.85 -3.44 -7.09
C THR A 49 16.64 -4.31 -7.43
N LEU A 50 16.86 -5.55 -7.89
CA LEU A 50 15.80 -6.50 -8.19
C LEU A 50 15.09 -6.94 -6.91
N LEU A 51 15.82 -7.29 -5.85
CA LEU A 51 15.25 -7.66 -4.56
C LEU A 51 14.35 -6.56 -4.01
N LEU A 52 14.81 -5.30 -4.03
CA LEU A 52 14.00 -4.17 -3.60
C LEU A 52 12.75 -4.00 -4.48
N LYS A 53 12.87 -4.12 -5.80
CA LYS A 53 11.73 -3.97 -6.72
C LYS A 53 10.70 -5.08 -6.56
N ILE A 54 11.15 -6.33 -6.51
CA ILE A 54 10.28 -7.50 -6.40
C ILE A 54 9.58 -7.49 -5.04
N SER A 55 10.32 -7.29 -3.94
CA SER A 55 9.71 -7.20 -2.60
C SER A 55 8.70 -6.06 -2.52
N TYR A 56 8.99 -4.91 -3.12
CA TYR A 56 8.06 -3.78 -3.13
C TYR A 56 6.81 -4.05 -3.98
N LEU A 57 6.96 -4.63 -5.17
CA LEU A 57 5.81 -4.98 -6.02
C LEU A 57 4.93 -6.05 -5.38
N PHE A 58 5.54 -7.03 -4.71
CA PHE A 58 4.83 -8.06 -3.96
C PHE A 58 4.07 -7.46 -2.77
N TYR A 59 4.75 -6.62 -1.97
CA TYR A 59 4.13 -5.85 -0.90
C TYR A 59 2.93 -5.03 -1.41
N LEU A 60 3.13 -4.27 -2.50
CA LEU A 60 2.10 -3.44 -3.10
C LEU A 60 0.90 -4.27 -3.57
N LEU A 61 1.14 -5.43 -4.20
CA LEU A 61 0.07 -6.33 -4.62
C LEU A 61 -0.77 -6.77 -3.42
N VAL A 62 -0.12 -7.21 -2.34
CA VAL A 62 -0.81 -7.64 -1.11
C VAL A 62 -1.60 -6.48 -0.50
N LEU A 63 -0.99 -5.29 -0.40
CA LEU A 63 -1.67 -4.08 0.06
C LEU A 63 -2.93 -3.80 -0.75
N LEU A 64 -2.85 -3.83 -2.09
CA LEU A 64 -4.00 -3.54 -2.95
C LEU A 64 -5.10 -4.60 -2.81
N ILE A 65 -4.75 -5.87 -2.63
CA ILE A 65 -5.72 -6.94 -2.38
C ILE A 65 -6.43 -6.70 -1.04
N VAL A 66 -5.67 -6.38 0.03
CA VAL A 66 -6.24 -6.10 1.35
C VAL A 66 -7.15 -4.87 1.31
N VAL A 67 -6.72 -3.79 0.66
CA VAL A 67 -7.51 -2.58 0.47
C VAL A 67 -8.77 -2.86 -0.34
N TYR A 68 -8.68 -3.65 -1.41
CA TYR A 68 -9.83 -4.08 -2.20
C TYR A 68 -10.87 -4.79 -1.33
N PHE A 69 -10.46 -5.80 -0.56
CA PHE A 69 -11.39 -6.52 0.30
C PHE A 69 -11.93 -5.63 1.42
N SER A 70 -11.11 -4.76 2.00
CA SER A 70 -11.53 -3.89 3.08
C SER A 70 -12.53 -2.83 2.61
N ALA A 71 -12.21 -2.12 1.53
CA ALA A 71 -13.02 -1.01 1.03
C ALA A 71 -14.24 -1.45 0.22
N LEU A 72 -14.16 -2.55 -0.53
CA LEU A 72 -15.21 -2.95 -1.49
C LEU A 72 -16.04 -4.15 -1.03
N VAL A 73 -15.60 -4.90 0.00
CA VAL A 73 -16.29 -6.13 0.46
C VAL A 73 -16.66 -6.08 1.94
N LYS A 74 -15.80 -5.54 2.81
CA LYS A 74 -15.99 -5.54 4.28
C LYS A 74 -16.45 -4.19 4.86
N GLY A 75 -17.23 -3.41 4.11
CA GLY A 75 -17.87 -2.18 4.63
C GLY A 75 -16.97 -0.94 4.74
N GLY A 76 -15.64 -1.09 4.79
CA GLY A 76 -14.68 0.02 4.72
C GLY A 76 -13.33 -0.29 5.36
N LEU A 77 -12.33 0.57 5.13
CA LEU A 77 -11.03 0.46 5.79
C LEU A 77 -11.11 0.65 7.31
N GLU A 78 -11.97 1.55 7.78
CA GLU A 78 -12.16 1.84 9.22
C GLU A 78 -12.88 0.69 9.95
N GLU A 79 -13.66 -0.12 9.24
CA GLU A 79 -14.29 -1.32 9.82
C GLU A 79 -13.31 -2.48 9.94
N VAL A 80 -12.36 -2.61 9.00
CA VAL A 80 -11.36 -3.67 9.03
C VAL A 80 -10.17 -3.35 9.92
N PHE A 81 -9.72 -2.09 9.94
CA PHE A 81 -8.61 -1.65 10.76
C PHE A 81 -9.11 -0.61 11.76
N PHE A 82 -9.39 -1.04 12.99
CA PHE A 82 -9.95 -0.16 14.02
C PHE A 82 -8.89 0.27 15.05
N GLY A 83 -8.99 1.51 15.52
CA GLY A 83 -8.11 2.03 16.58
C GLY A 83 -6.62 2.00 16.21
N ILE A 84 -5.82 1.30 17.01
CA ILE A 84 -4.35 1.25 16.84
C ILE A 84 -3.95 0.57 15.51
N GLU A 85 -4.75 -0.37 15.03
CA GLU A 85 -4.51 -1.08 13.78
C GLU A 85 -4.66 -0.15 12.57
N PHE A 86 -5.55 0.84 12.64
CA PHE A 86 -5.65 1.85 11.59
C PHE A 86 -4.35 2.64 11.45
N PHE A 87 -3.76 3.07 12.58
CA PHE A 87 -2.48 3.78 12.55
C PHE A 87 -1.33 2.88 12.07
N ALA A 88 -1.31 1.61 12.47
CA ALA A 88 -0.35 0.65 11.96
C ALA A 88 -0.51 0.45 10.44
N PHE A 89 -1.74 0.39 9.94
CA PHE A 89 -2.05 0.34 8.50
C PHE A 89 -1.52 1.57 7.77
N LEU A 90 -1.69 2.78 8.32
CA LEU A 90 -1.13 3.99 7.73
C LEU A 90 0.40 3.96 7.66
N VAL A 91 1.07 3.45 8.71
CA VAL A 91 2.52 3.27 8.69
C VAL A 91 2.93 2.31 7.58
N VAL A 92 2.24 1.17 7.48
CA VAL A 92 2.47 0.19 6.42
C VAL A 92 2.23 0.81 5.04
N LEU A 93 1.14 1.54 4.83
CA LEU A 93 0.80 2.20 3.58
C LEU A 93 1.90 3.17 3.10
N PHE A 94 2.41 4.01 4.00
CA PHE A 94 3.30 5.11 3.63
C PHE A 94 4.78 4.76 3.67
N VAL A 95 5.27 4.01 4.67
CA VAL A 95 6.72 3.83 4.90
C VAL A 95 7.45 3.17 3.71
N PRO A 96 6.99 2.04 3.14
CA PRO A 96 7.60 1.42 1.96
C PRO A 96 7.63 2.37 0.76
N THR A 97 6.52 3.07 0.53
CA THR A 97 6.36 3.99 -0.61
C THR A 97 7.30 5.18 -0.48
N ILE A 98 7.33 5.83 0.69
CA ILE A 98 8.28 6.91 1.00
C ILE A 98 9.71 6.41 0.88
N GLY A 99 9.99 5.17 1.28
CA GLY A 99 11.27 4.51 1.06
C GLY A 99 11.73 4.48 -0.39
N ILE A 100 10.84 4.11 -1.31
CA ILE A 100 11.14 4.13 -2.74
C ILE A 100 11.37 5.57 -3.25
N LEU A 101 10.59 6.54 -2.76
CA LEU A 101 10.75 7.96 -3.08
C LEU A 101 12.10 8.49 -2.63
N ALA A 102 12.41 8.30 -1.34
CA ALA A 102 13.62 8.78 -0.69
C ALA A 102 14.88 8.16 -1.30
N ARG A 103 14.81 6.97 -1.92
CA ARG A 103 15.93 6.37 -2.66
C ARG A 103 16.48 7.28 -3.77
N LYS A 104 15.64 8.18 -4.32
CA LYS A 104 16.04 9.13 -5.37
C LYS A 104 16.80 10.34 -4.83
N LEU A 105 16.76 10.58 -3.52
CA LEU A 105 17.49 11.68 -2.88
C LEU A 105 19.00 11.42 -2.93
N GLY A 106 19.78 12.44 -3.26
CA GLY A 106 21.23 12.33 -3.51
C GLY A 106 22.04 11.80 -2.32
N HIS A 107 21.55 11.99 -1.09
CA HIS A 107 22.20 11.51 0.13
C HIS A 107 22.43 9.98 0.15
N PHE A 108 21.52 9.21 -0.45
CA PHE A 108 21.60 7.74 -0.44
C PHE A 108 22.39 7.16 -1.63
N ALA A 109 22.91 8.00 -2.53
CA ALA A 109 23.60 7.55 -3.74
C ALA A 109 24.83 6.69 -3.44
N LYS A 110 25.59 7.03 -2.38
CA LYS A 110 26.84 6.37 -1.99
C LYS A 110 26.64 5.02 -1.28
N LYS A 111 25.51 4.83 -0.58
CA LYS A 111 25.17 3.59 0.17
C LYS A 111 23.92 2.88 -0.39
N ARG A 112 23.70 2.99 -1.71
CA ARG A 112 22.48 2.47 -2.37
C ARG A 112 22.21 0.99 -2.14
N GLU A 113 23.23 0.16 -2.06
CA GLU A 113 23.03 -1.27 -1.87
C GLU A 113 22.49 -1.59 -0.48
N GLY A 114 23.09 -1.03 0.58
CA GLY A 114 22.58 -1.16 1.94
C GLY A 114 21.15 -0.61 2.08
N TYR A 115 20.87 0.53 1.45
CA TYR A 115 19.52 1.09 1.39
C TYR A 115 18.51 0.12 0.76
N ASN A 116 18.88 -0.50 -0.37
CA ASN A 116 18.02 -1.46 -1.07
C ASN A 116 17.72 -2.70 -0.20
N TYR A 117 18.72 -3.25 0.48
CA TYR A 117 18.51 -4.39 1.38
C TYR A 117 17.64 -4.03 2.58
N PHE A 118 17.90 -2.88 3.22
CA PHE A 118 17.08 -2.38 4.33
C PHE A 118 15.61 -2.27 3.93
N PHE A 119 15.33 -1.61 2.80
CA PHE A 119 13.94 -1.48 2.34
C PHE A 119 13.34 -2.78 1.81
N THR A 120 14.14 -3.75 1.36
CA THR A 120 13.65 -5.10 1.08
C THR A 120 13.09 -5.75 2.35
N VAL A 121 13.79 -5.64 3.47
CA VAL A 121 13.32 -6.14 4.78
C VAL A 121 12.07 -5.39 5.23
N VAL A 122 12.06 -4.06 5.11
CA VAL A 122 10.88 -3.24 5.43
C VAL A 122 9.65 -3.67 4.62
N ASN A 123 9.80 -3.92 3.31
CA ASN A 123 8.70 -4.38 2.45
C ASN A 123 8.16 -5.75 2.91
N ILE A 124 9.05 -6.68 3.27
CA ILE A 124 8.66 -8.01 3.76
C ILE A 124 7.92 -7.88 5.10
N LEU A 125 8.45 -7.11 6.05
CA LEU A 125 7.80 -6.87 7.34
C LEU A 125 6.44 -6.19 7.17
N ALA A 126 6.36 -5.18 6.32
CA ALA A 126 5.10 -4.51 5.99
C ALA A 126 4.06 -5.48 5.41
N THR A 127 4.50 -6.41 4.56
CA THR A 127 3.64 -7.48 4.01
C THR A 127 3.16 -8.43 5.10
N LEU A 128 4.02 -8.84 6.03
CA LEU A 128 3.62 -9.71 7.14
C LEU A 128 2.65 -9.02 8.08
N VAL A 129 2.95 -7.77 8.47
CA VAL A 129 2.10 -6.98 9.38
C VAL A 129 0.71 -6.78 8.80
N ILE A 130 0.58 -6.41 7.51
CA ILE A 130 -0.74 -6.21 6.92
C ILE A 130 -1.54 -7.51 6.78
N LEU A 131 -0.88 -8.64 6.51
CA LEU A 131 -1.54 -9.94 6.48
C LEU A 131 -2.03 -10.34 7.88
N ILE A 132 -1.19 -10.15 8.90
CA ILE A 132 -1.55 -10.41 10.30
C ILE A 132 -2.78 -9.59 10.69
N MET A 133 -2.73 -8.27 10.48
CA MET A 133 -3.85 -7.37 10.80
C MET A 133 -5.12 -7.65 10.00
N PHE A 134 -5.01 -8.25 8.81
CA PHE A 134 -6.19 -8.53 7.98
C PHE A 134 -6.89 -9.84 8.33
N PHE A 135 -6.15 -10.81 8.88
CA PHE A 135 -6.66 -12.17 9.15
C PHE A 135 -6.91 -12.47 10.62
N ILE A 136 -6.30 -11.72 11.54
CA ILE A 136 -6.52 -11.84 12.99
C ILE A 136 -7.48 -10.74 13.42
#